data_AF-A0AAW6JTM3-F1
#
_entry.id   AF-A0AAW6JTM3-F1
#
_cell.length_a   1.000
_cell.length_b   1.000
_cell.length_c   1.000
_cell.angle_alpha   90.00
_cell.angle_beta   90.00
_cell.angle_gamma   90.00
#
_symmetry.space_group_name_H-M   'P 1'
#
loop_
_entity.id
_entity.type
_entity.pdbx_description
1 polymer ?
#
loop_
_entity_poly.entity_id
_entity_poly.type
_entity_poly.pdbx_seq_one_letter_code
_entity_poly.pdbx_strand_id
1 'polypeptide(L)'
;RTIIYFINLLLKCIINFAWVLTMAGHDTNSLDKLINALFLEVDNKKNVNRASSWKKLFTTLEKHRPDLLEIVQSRIACTKGASSQFQIIDSTQIIQPLEKIKKSWQPQSAIPADINFDIFQPIHKSRQQVDELLEKAIKEETERQLAIYQSLVVELGDNFKKKDITDKLKAAMEKAREAGVFRGRKNFEDMIPVLDQFRRTATSSYIEAMKKLQSEQENSHEQIGKLLPYLSEDYQKTMTDTEEFIKHTNNFLDASLLEVKQSISDLENSDGATVETSHQAIQQGLANLRNLLVEIKG
;
A
#
# COMPACT_ATOMS: atom_id res chain seq x y z
N ARG A 1 -27.46 -31.28 -23.89
CA ARG A 1 -27.59 -29.82 -23.60
C ARG A 1 -27.26 -29.53 -22.14
N THR A 2 -27.84 -30.24 -21.16
CA THR A 2 -27.62 -30.03 -19.72
C THR A 2 -26.14 -30.00 -19.29
N ILE A 3 -25.28 -30.88 -19.81
CA ILE A 3 -23.83 -30.94 -19.51
C ILE A 3 -23.08 -29.63 -19.87
N ILE A 4 -23.44 -28.96 -20.97
CA ILE A 4 -22.81 -27.69 -21.38
C ILE A 4 -23.26 -26.54 -20.47
N TYR A 5 -24.53 -26.55 -20.03
CA TYR A 5 -25.03 -25.59 -19.03
C TYR A 5 -24.34 -25.78 -17.67
N PHE A 6 -24.06 -27.04 -17.28
CA PHE A 6 -23.39 -27.37 -16.03
C PHE A 6 -21.92 -26.92 -15.99
N ILE A 7 -21.16 -27.15 -17.06
CA ILE A 7 -19.76 -26.68 -17.15
C ILE A 7 -19.70 -25.14 -17.05
N ASN A 8 -20.64 -24.44 -17.68
CA ASN A 8 -20.73 -22.98 -17.60
C ASN A 8 -21.12 -22.46 -16.20
N LEU A 9 -21.84 -23.23 -15.40
CA LEU A 9 -22.19 -22.86 -14.02
C LEU A 9 -21.01 -23.08 -13.07
N LEU A 10 -20.29 -24.18 -13.26
CA LEU A 10 -19.09 -24.54 -12.52
C LEU A 10 -17.96 -23.53 -12.76
N LEU A 11 -17.79 -23.09 -14.02
CA LEU A 11 -16.95 -21.95 -14.41
C LEU A 11 -17.25 -20.68 -13.60
N LYS A 12 -18.53 -20.39 -13.32
CA LYS A 12 -18.95 -19.15 -12.63
C LYS A 12 -18.68 -19.18 -11.13
N CYS A 13 -18.80 -20.33 -10.48
CA CYS A 13 -18.38 -20.48 -9.09
C CYS A 13 -16.87 -20.30 -8.97
N ILE A 14 -16.12 -21.00 -9.83
CA ILE A 14 -14.65 -20.99 -9.83
C ILE A 14 -14.09 -19.58 -10.01
N ILE A 15 -14.73 -18.75 -10.86
CA ILE A 15 -14.40 -17.33 -11.05
C ILE A 15 -14.44 -16.56 -9.72
N ASN A 16 -15.54 -16.68 -8.97
CA ASN A 16 -15.73 -15.95 -7.72
C ASN A 16 -14.70 -16.39 -6.67
N PHE A 17 -14.37 -17.69 -6.63
CA PHE A 17 -13.30 -18.20 -5.77
C PHE A 17 -11.94 -17.65 -6.12
N ALA A 18 -11.56 -17.71 -7.40
CA ALA A 18 -10.27 -17.23 -7.86
C ALA A 18 -10.07 -15.75 -7.45
N TRP A 19 -11.11 -14.92 -7.55
CA TRP A 19 -11.04 -13.53 -7.10
C TRP A 19 -10.87 -13.38 -5.59
N VAL A 20 -11.64 -14.08 -4.75
CA VAL A 20 -11.46 -13.99 -3.29
C VAL A 20 -10.02 -14.32 -2.89
N LEU A 21 -9.46 -15.34 -3.53
CA LEU A 21 -8.14 -15.86 -3.20
C LEU A 21 -7.03 -14.92 -3.66
N THR A 22 -7.15 -14.41 -4.88
CA THR A 22 -6.27 -13.34 -5.35
C THR A 22 -6.44 -12.12 -4.46
N MET A 23 -7.66 -11.69 -4.12
CA MET A 23 -7.87 -10.53 -3.25
C MET A 23 -7.32 -10.72 -1.81
N ALA A 24 -7.25 -11.96 -1.32
CA ALA A 24 -6.62 -12.32 -0.05
C ALA A 24 -5.07 -12.34 -0.11
N GLY A 25 -4.49 -12.14 -1.29
CA GLY A 25 -3.03 -12.19 -1.50
C GLY A 25 -2.47 -13.60 -1.48
N HIS A 26 -3.26 -14.61 -1.86
CA HIS A 26 -2.70 -15.93 -2.18
C HIS A 26 -1.95 -15.84 -3.51
N ASP A 27 -0.83 -16.56 -3.59
CA ASP A 27 -0.07 -16.65 -4.84
C ASP A 27 -0.88 -17.42 -5.88
N THR A 28 -1.45 -16.70 -6.85
CA THR A 28 -2.21 -17.27 -7.96
C THR A 28 -1.41 -17.28 -9.27
N ASN A 29 -0.08 -17.21 -9.18
CA ASN A 29 0.80 -17.06 -10.34
C ASN A 29 0.98 -18.36 -11.14
N SER A 30 0.77 -19.53 -10.51
CA SER A 30 0.70 -20.82 -11.20
C SER A 30 -0.68 -21.45 -11.04
N LEU A 31 -1.03 -22.32 -11.99
CA LEU A 31 -2.30 -23.05 -11.96
C LEU A 31 -2.41 -23.94 -10.71
N ASP A 32 -1.32 -24.63 -10.35
CA ASP A 32 -1.28 -25.49 -9.16
C ASP A 32 -1.55 -24.71 -7.87
N LYS A 33 -0.96 -23.52 -7.74
CA LYS A 33 -1.17 -22.67 -6.57
C LYS A 33 -2.59 -22.12 -6.54
N LEU A 34 -3.15 -21.77 -7.69
CA LEU A 34 -4.55 -21.35 -7.81
C LEU A 34 -5.54 -22.47 -7.44
N ILE A 35 -5.28 -23.71 -7.85
CA ILE A 35 -6.08 -24.89 -7.47
C ILE A 35 -5.99 -25.15 -5.98
N ASN A 36 -4.78 -25.13 -5.41
CA ASN A 36 -4.59 -25.30 -3.97
C ASN A 36 -5.33 -24.21 -3.18
N ALA A 37 -5.23 -22.96 -3.65
CA ALA A 37 -5.90 -21.82 -3.03
C ALA A 37 -7.42 -21.99 -2.96
N LEU A 38 -8.07 -22.64 -3.95
CA LEU A 38 -9.53 -22.87 -3.94
C LEU A 38 -10.04 -23.47 -2.63
N PHE A 39 -9.22 -24.34 -2.02
CA PHE A 39 -9.58 -25.10 -0.83
C PHE A 39 -8.91 -24.59 0.46
N LEU A 40 -8.09 -23.54 0.39
CA LEU A 40 -7.47 -22.93 1.58
C LEU A 40 -8.43 -21.97 2.28
N GLU A 41 -8.49 -21.98 3.61
CA GLU A 41 -9.21 -20.94 4.35
C GLU A 41 -8.64 -19.55 4.01
N VAL A 42 -9.54 -18.58 3.87
CA VAL A 42 -9.20 -17.19 3.55
C VAL A 42 -9.21 -16.43 4.86
N ASP A 43 -8.08 -15.80 5.21
CA ASP A 43 -7.97 -14.94 6.39
C ASP A 43 -8.22 -13.48 5.99
N ASN A 44 -9.15 -12.83 6.69
CA ASN A 44 -9.54 -11.44 6.45
C ASN A 44 -8.55 -10.41 7.06
N LYS A 45 -7.55 -10.84 7.84
CA LYS A 45 -6.60 -9.93 8.51
C LYS A 45 -5.89 -8.95 7.56
N LYS A 46 -5.68 -9.32 6.30
CA LYS A 46 -4.99 -8.49 5.30
C LYS A 46 -5.87 -7.40 4.66
N ASN A 47 -7.17 -7.39 4.93
CA ASN A 47 -8.10 -6.51 4.23
C ASN A 47 -8.43 -5.21 4.98
N VAL A 48 -7.93 -5.04 6.21
CA VAL A 48 -8.28 -3.91 7.09
C VAL A 48 -7.93 -2.54 6.49
N ASN A 49 -6.87 -2.45 5.69
CA ASN A 49 -6.36 -1.18 5.15
C ASN A 49 -6.60 -1.00 3.64
N ARG A 50 -7.36 -1.91 3.01
CA ARG A 50 -7.71 -1.82 1.58
C ARG A 50 -8.79 -0.78 1.30
N ALA A 51 -8.96 -0.45 0.02
CA ALA A 51 -10.03 0.42 -0.46
C ALA A 51 -11.44 -0.07 -0.07
N SER A 52 -12.40 0.86 -0.01
CA SER A 52 -13.75 0.59 0.48
C SER A 52 -14.51 -0.42 -0.39
N SER A 53 -14.43 -0.27 -1.72
CA SER A 53 -15.07 -1.18 -2.67
C SER A 53 -14.40 -2.55 -2.68
N TRP A 54 -13.08 -2.59 -2.47
CA TRP A 54 -12.32 -3.84 -2.32
C TRP A 54 -12.76 -4.63 -1.09
N LYS A 55 -12.85 -3.96 0.06
CA LYS A 55 -13.37 -4.57 1.31
C LYS A 55 -14.77 -5.11 1.13
N LYS A 56 -15.68 -4.30 0.57
CA LYS A 56 -17.08 -4.69 0.37
C LYS A 56 -17.20 -5.90 -0.55
N LEU A 57 -16.46 -5.92 -1.66
CA LEU A 57 -16.44 -7.04 -2.58
C LEU A 57 -15.90 -8.31 -1.90
N PHE A 58 -14.76 -8.20 -1.23
CA PHE A 58 -14.14 -9.31 -0.51
C PHE A 58 -15.06 -9.90 0.55
N THR A 59 -15.61 -9.09 1.47
CA THR A 59 -16.49 -9.57 2.55
C THR A 59 -17.74 -10.24 1.99
N THR A 60 -18.27 -9.74 0.88
CA THR A 60 -19.47 -10.32 0.27
C THR A 60 -19.16 -11.68 -0.35
N LEU A 61 -18.04 -11.80 -1.05
CA LEU A 61 -17.61 -13.06 -1.64
C LEU A 61 -17.16 -14.08 -0.59
N GLU A 62 -16.48 -13.63 0.48
CA GLU A 62 -16.11 -14.42 1.65
C GLU A 62 -17.36 -15.02 2.33
N LYS A 63 -18.41 -14.21 2.51
CA LYS A 63 -19.68 -14.65 3.09
C LYS A 63 -20.35 -15.77 2.29
N HIS A 64 -20.32 -15.69 0.96
CA HIS A 64 -20.93 -16.70 0.09
C HIS A 64 -20.02 -17.88 -0.22
N ARG A 65 -18.77 -17.82 0.23
CA ARG A 65 -17.75 -18.82 -0.07
C ARG A 65 -18.14 -20.25 0.36
N PRO A 66 -18.66 -20.51 1.57
CA PRO A 66 -19.01 -21.87 1.99
C PRO A 66 -20.08 -22.49 1.08
N ASP A 67 -21.15 -21.75 0.80
CA ASP A 67 -22.25 -22.20 -0.06
C ASP A 67 -21.75 -22.48 -1.49
N LEU A 68 -20.91 -21.60 -2.03
CA LEU A 68 -20.30 -21.80 -3.35
C LEU A 68 -19.41 -23.05 -3.37
N LEU A 69 -18.76 -23.39 -2.25
CA LEU A 69 -17.77 -24.47 -2.16
C LEU A 69 -18.52 -25.80 -2.11
N GLU A 70 -19.61 -25.85 -1.36
CA GLU A 70 -20.55 -26.96 -1.34
C GLU A 70 -21.14 -27.21 -2.75
N ILE A 71 -21.54 -26.15 -3.45
CA ILE A 71 -22.03 -26.27 -4.84
C ILE A 71 -20.93 -26.82 -5.75
N VAL A 72 -19.69 -26.36 -5.63
CA VAL A 72 -18.57 -26.87 -6.44
C VAL A 72 -18.27 -28.33 -6.09
N GLN A 73 -18.13 -28.66 -4.81
CA GLN A 73 -17.83 -30.01 -4.30
C GLN A 73 -18.88 -31.02 -4.72
N SER A 74 -20.17 -30.70 -4.58
CA SER A 74 -21.28 -31.59 -4.99
C SER A 74 -21.30 -31.91 -6.49
N ARG A 75 -20.52 -31.19 -7.30
CA ARG A 75 -20.50 -31.33 -8.78
C ARG A 75 -19.19 -31.86 -9.33
N ILE A 76 -18.05 -31.59 -8.68
CA ILE A 76 -16.73 -32.11 -9.06
C ILE A 76 -16.42 -33.46 -8.40
N ALA A 77 -17.20 -33.86 -7.39
CA ALA A 77 -17.07 -35.12 -6.72
C ALA A 77 -17.49 -36.28 -7.64
N CYS A 78 -16.50 -37.08 -8.03
CA CYS A 78 -16.68 -38.38 -8.67
C CYS A 78 -16.53 -39.49 -7.62
N THR A 79 -17.44 -40.46 -7.58
CA THR A 79 -17.30 -41.63 -6.71
C THR A 79 -16.29 -42.61 -7.29
N LYS A 80 -15.27 -43.02 -6.51
CA LYS A 80 -14.39 -44.12 -6.92
C LYS A 80 -15.07 -45.46 -6.60
N GLY A 81 -15.65 -46.10 -7.62
CA GLY A 81 -16.35 -47.38 -7.47
C GLY A 81 -17.79 -47.23 -6.97
N ALA A 82 -18.34 -48.28 -6.35
CA ALA A 82 -19.74 -48.31 -5.89
C ALA A 82 -19.99 -47.62 -4.52
N SER A 83 -18.94 -47.15 -3.84
CA SER A 83 -19.06 -46.50 -2.54
C SER A 83 -19.20 -44.99 -2.69
N SER A 84 -20.28 -44.45 -2.12
CA SER A 84 -20.53 -43.00 -2.02
C SER A 84 -19.66 -42.30 -0.97
N GLN A 85 -18.90 -43.04 -0.15
CA GLN A 85 -18.09 -42.48 0.94
C GLN A 85 -16.78 -41.84 0.47
N PHE A 86 -16.24 -42.22 -0.70
CA PHE A 86 -15.00 -41.65 -1.23
C PHE A 86 -15.28 -40.84 -2.49
N GLN A 87 -15.30 -39.53 -2.33
CA GLN A 87 -15.42 -38.56 -3.42
C GLN A 87 -14.02 -38.11 -3.85
N ILE A 88 -13.71 -38.30 -5.13
CA ILE A 88 -12.50 -37.81 -5.79
C ILE A 88 -12.89 -36.58 -6.59
N ILE A 89 -12.12 -35.50 -6.46
CA ILE A 89 -12.30 -34.30 -7.27
C ILE A 89 -11.77 -34.56 -8.68
N ASP A 90 -12.64 -34.45 -9.69
CA ASP A 90 -12.22 -34.42 -11.09
C ASP A 90 -11.58 -33.06 -11.43
N SER A 91 -10.25 -33.03 -11.41
CA SER A 91 -9.47 -31.81 -11.67
C SER A 91 -9.63 -31.28 -13.09
N THR A 92 -9.99 -32.12 -14.06
CA THR A 92 -10.16 -31.69 -15.46
C THR A 92 -11.31 -30.70 -15.62
N GLN A 93 -12.33 -30.81 -14.77
CA GLN A 93 -13.48 -29.91 -14.74
C GLN A 93 -13.15 -28.54 -14.10
N ILE A 94 -12.00 -28.40 -13.45
CA ILE A 94 -11.57 -27.19 -12.75
C ILE A 94 -10.44 -26.48 -13.50
N ILE A 95 -9.49 -27.26 -14.05
CA ILE A 95 -8.28 -26.77 -14.70
C ILE A 95 -8.59 -25.83 -15.88
N GLN A 96 -9.35 -26.29 -16.87
CA GLN A 96 -9.63 -25.48 -18.07
C GLN A 96 -10.40 -24.19 -17.74
N PRO A 97 -11.41 -24.21 -16.85
CA PRO A 97 -12.02 -22.99 -16.33
C PRO A 97 -11.02 -22.02 -15.73
N LEU A 98 -10.19 -22.47 -14.78
CA LEU A 98 -9.20 -21.63 -14.12
C LEU A 98 -8.21 -20.99 -15.10
N GLU A 99 -7.74 -21.74 -16.10
CA GLU A 99 -6.84 -21.21 -17.13
C GLU A 99 -7.47 -20.07 -17.94
N LYS A 100 -8.76 -20.20 -18.29
CA LYS A 100 -9.48 -19.15 -19.01
C LYS A 100 -9.65 -17.89 -18.16
N ILE A 101 -9.93 -18.07 -16.87
CA ILE A 101 -10.12 -16.97 -15.92
C ILE A 101 -8.81 -16.23 -15.69
N LYS A 102 -7.71 -16.95 -15.52
CA LYS A 102 -6.39 -16.35 -15.29
C LYS A 102 -5.96 -15.40 -16.43
N LYS A 103 -6.43 -15.61 -17.66
CA LYS A 103 -6.06 -14.78 -18.82
C LYS A 103 -6.68 -13.39 -18.80
N SER A 104 -7.91 -13.26 -18.30
CA SER A 104 -8.69 -12.01 -18.38
C SER A 104 -9.09 -11.47 -17.01
N TRP A 105 -9.13 -12.33 -15.99
CA TRP A 105 -9.69 -12.07 -14.66
C TRP A 105 -11.08 -11.43 -14.71
N GLN A 106 -11.82 -11.71 -15.77
CA GLN A 106 -13.15 -11.19 -16.02
C GLN A 106 -14.16 -12.33 -16.12
N PRO A 107 -15.41 -12.07 -15.74
CA PRO A 107 -16.55 -12.83 -16.23
C PRO A 107 -16.45 -13.30 -17.68
N GLN A 108 -16.35 -14.61 -17.93
CA GLN A 108 -16.34 -15.13 -19.31
C GLN A 108 -17.72 -15.48 -19.85
N SER A 109 -18.77 -15.43 -19.03
CA SER A 109 -20.13 -15.80 -19.45
C SER A 109 -21.19 -15.12 -18.59
N ALA A 110 -22.29 -14.71 -19.25
CA ALA A 110 -23.51 -14.26 -18.59
C ALA A 110 -24.17 -15.41 -17.82
N ILE A 111 -25.01 -15.08 -16.83
CA ILE A 111 -25.80 -16.08 -16.11
C ILE A 111 -27.04 -16.41 -16.95
N PRO A 112 -27.25 -17.68 -17.36
CA PRO A 112 -28.46 -18.10 -18.07
C PRO A 112 -29.70 -17.80 -17.24
N ALA A 113 -30.75 -17.29 -17.90
CA ALA A 113 -32.00 -16.90 -17.25
C ALA A 113 -32.84 -18.10 -16.79
N ASP A 114 -32.52 -19.31 -17.24
CA ASP A 114 -33.24 -20.56 -17.00
C ASP A 114 -32.74 -21.34 -15.77
N ILE A 115 -31.79 -20.79 -15.02
CA ILE A 115 -31.25 -21.42 -13.82
C ILE A 115 -32.24 -21.25 -12.65
N ASN A 116 -32.53 -22.37 -11.95
CA ASN A 116 -33.34 -22.35 -10.75
C ASN A 116 -32.69 -21.43 -9.68
N PHE A 117 -33.31 -20.27 -9.48
CA PHE A 117 -32.78 -19.20 -8.64
C PHE A 117 -32.61 -19.64 -7.18
N ASP A 118 -33.44 -20.56 -6.67
CA ASP A 118 -33.44 -20.95 -5.26
C ASP A 118 -32.19 -21.73 -4.86
N ILE A 119 -31.71 -22.63 -5.74
CA ILE A 119 -30.54 -23.47 -5.48
C ILE A 119 -29.23 -22.71 -5.76
N PHE A 120 -29.26 -21.78 -6.71
CA PHE A 120 -28.06 -21.06 -7.19
C PHE A 120 -28.04 -19.59 -6.76
N GLN A 121 -28.88 -19.23 -5.80
CA GLN A 121 -28.95 -17.89 -5.22
C GLN A 121 -27.56 -17.35 -4.80
N PRO A 122 -26.67 -18.14 -4.15
CA PRO A 122 -25.35 -17.67 -3.76
C PRO A 122 -24.46 -17.30 -4.96
N ILE A 123 -24.57 -18.03 -6.07
CA ILE A 123 -23.87 -17.74 -7.32
C ILE A 123 -24.34 -16.41 -7.90
N HIS A 124 -25.66 -16.22 -8.01
CA HIS A 124 -26.25 -15.01 -8.56
C HIS A 124 -25.84 -13.77 -7.75
N LYS A 125 -25.99 -13.81 -6.41
CA LYS A 125 -25.61 -12.67 -5.55
C LYS A 125 -24.12 -12.38 -5.64
N SER A 126 -23.27 -13.40 -5.53
CA SER A 126 -21.82 -13.21 -5.61
C SER A 126 -21.40 -12.62 -6.95
N ARG A 127 -22.00 -13.10 -8.04
CA ARG A 127 -21.66 -12.65 -9.38
C ARG A 127 -22.15 -11.23 -9.65
N GLN A 128 -23.37 -10.90 -9.24
CA GLN A 128 -23.89 -9.54 -9.33
C GLN A 128 -22.96 -8.56 -8.60
N GLN A 129 -22.49 -8.92 -7.40
CA GLN A 129 -21.59 -8.07 -6.63
C GLN A 129 -20.23 -7.89 -7.30
N VAL A 130 -19.72 -8.92 -7.97
CA VAL A 130 -18.52 -8.77 -8.80
C VAL A 130 -18.79 -7.80 -9.94
N ASP A 131 -19.85 -8.02 -10.72
CA ASP A 131 -20.15 -7.20 -11.90
C ASP A 131 -20.33 -5.71 -11.50
N GLU A 132 -20.87 -5.45 -10.30
CA GLU A 132 -21.05 -4.10 -9.76
C GLU A 132 -19.77 -3.50 -9.14
N LEU A 133 -18.97 -4.28 -8.41
CA LEU A 133 -17.91 -3.76 -7.55
C LEU A 133 -16.48 -4.02 -8.04
N LEU A 134 -16.24 -5.03 -8.89
CA LEU A 134 -14.88 -5.46 -9.26
C LEU A 134 -14.09 -4.34 -9.93
N GLU A 135 -14.66 -3.70 -10.95
CA GLU A 135 -14.00 -2.62 -11.67
C GLU A 135 -13.71 -1.43 -10.74
N LYS A 136 -14.68 -1.07 -9.89
CA LYS A 136 -14.54 0.01 -8.92
C LYS A 136 -13.47 -0.31 -7.86
N ALA A 137 -13.46 -1.54 -7.35
CA ALA A 137 -12.47 -2.01 -6.39
C ALA A 137 -11.05 -1.98 -6.96
N ILE A 138 -10.88 -2.41 -8.22
CA ILE A 138 -9.58 -2.36 -8.89
C ILE A 138 -9.13 -0.90 -9.07
N LYS A 139 -10.01 0.00 -9.55
CA LYS A 139 -9.67 1.42 -9.73
C LYS A 139 -9.27 2.09 -8.40
N GLU A 140 -10.09 1.98 -7.36
CA GLU A 140 -9.79 2.58 -6.06
C GLU A 140 -8.48 2.06 -5.47
N GLU A 141 -8.21 0.76 -5.58
CA GLU A 141 -6.99 0.16 -5.03
C GLU A 141 -5.76 0.50 -5.87
N THR A 142 -5.88 0.59 -7.20
CA THR A 142 -4.84 1.12 -8.09
C THR A 142 -4.51 2.56 -7.74
N GLU A 143 -5.52 3.44 -7.62
CA GLU A 143 -5.32 4.84 -7.25
C GLU A 143 -4.63 4.97 -5.88
N ARG A 144 -5.08 4.19 -4.89
CA ARG A 144 -4.48 4.17 -3.55
C ARG A 144 -2.99 3.80 -3.57
N GLN A 145 -2.63 2.71 -4.25
CA GLN A 145 -1.23 2.26 -4.31
C GLN A 145 -0.37 3.20 -5.15
N LEU A 146 -0.86 3.64 -6.31
CA LEU A 146 -0.13 4.56 -7.17
C LEU A 146 0.06 5.94 -6.54
N ALA A 147 -0.88 6.45 -5.75
CA ALA A 147 -0.70 7.72 -5.05
C ALA A 147 0.51 7.71 -4.11
N ILE A 148 0.70 6.62 -3.36
CA ILE A 148 1.87 6.46 -2.48
C ILE A 148 3.15 6.29 -3.30
N TYR A 149 3.09 5.49 -4.36
CA TYR A 149 4.23 5.32 -5.26
C TYR A 149 4.65 6.66 -5.91
N GLN A 150 3.71 7.46 -6.38
CA GLN A 150 3.97 8.77 -6.96
C GLN A 150 4.56 9.72 -5.92
N SER A 151 4.04 9.75 -4.69
CA SER A 151 4.64 10.52 -3.59
C SER A 151 6.09 10.11 -3.35
N LEU A 152 6.38 8.81 -3.34
CA LEU A 152 7.73 8.30 -3.20
C LEU A 152 8.66 8.75 -4.35
N VAL A 153 8.19 8.67 -5.59
CA VAL A 153 8.97 9.05 -6.78
C VAL A 153 9.21 10.56 -6.84
N VAL A 154 8.22 11.38 -6.48
CA VAL A 154 8.36 12.85 -6.44
C VAL A 154 9.42 13.27 -5.42
N GLU A 155 9.43 12.64 -4.25
CA GLU A 155 10.30 13.04 -3.14
C GLU A 155 11.72 12.47 -3.26
N LEU A 156 11.86 11.21 -3.70
CA LEU A 156 13.15 10.51 -3.71
C LEU A 156 13.73 10.29 -5.11
N GLY A 157 12.95 10.49 -6.16
CA GLY A 157 13.29 10.15 -7.55
C GLY A 157 13.02 8.68 -7.89
N ASP A 158 13.06 8.35 -9.18
CA ASP A 158 12.58 7.05 -9.66
C ASP A 158 13.58 5.88 -9.47
N ASN A 159 14.85 6.18 -9.15
CA ASN A 159 15.95 5.21 -8.98
C ASN A 159 16.82 5.52 -7.75
N PHE A 160 16.17 5.69 -6.60
CA PHE A 160 16.85 6.08 -5.39
C PHE A 160 17.52 4.92 -4.65
N LYS A 161 18.63 5.20 -3.97
CA LYS A 161 19.30 4.26 -3.07
C LYS A 161 18.91 4.58 -1.64
N LYS A 162 18.14 3.70 -0.99
CA LYS A 162 17.67 3.86 0.40
C LYS A 162 18.77 4.27 1.37
N LYS A 163 19.90 3.55 1.32
CA LYS A 163 21.05 3.81 2.18
C LYS A 163 21.56 5.24 2.03
N ASP A 164 21.78 5.67 0.79
CA ASP A 164 22.31 7.00 0.49
C ASP A 164 21.37 8.11 0.97
N ILE A 165 20.06 7.93 0.82
CA ILE A 165 19.06 8.88 1.34
C ILE A 165 19.04 8.90 2.87
N THR A 166 19.01 7.74 3.52
CA THR A 166 18.99 7.69 4.99
C THR A 166 20.26 8.25 5.58
N ASP A 167 21.42 8.00 4.97
CA ASP A 167 22.72 8.50 5.44
C ASP A 167 22.81 10.02 5.26
N LYS A 168 22.35 10.56 4.12
CA LYS A 168 22.25 12.01 3.90
C LYS A 168 21.30 12.70 4.88
N LEU A 169 20.14 12.10 5.14
CA LEU A 169 19.18 12.63 6.11
C LEU A 169 19.76 12.61 7.53
N LYS A 170 20.41 11.52 7.96
CA LYS A 170 21.11 11.48 9.26
C LYS A 170 22.15 12.58 9.36
N ALA A 171 22.99 12.75 8.33
CA ALA A 171 23.99 13.82 8.30
C ALA A 171 23.37 15.23 8.35
N ALA A 172 22.25 15.45 7.65
CA ALA A 172 21.52 16.72 7.69
C ALA A 172 20.91 16.98 9.08
N MET A 173 20.34 15.95 9.72
CA MET A 173 19.80 16.04 11.07
C MET A 173 20.87 16.38 12.10
N GLU A 174 22.05 15.75 12.03
CA GLU A 174 23.17 16.07 12.93
C GLU A 174 23.64 17.50 12.76
N LYS A 175 23.80 17.96 11.52
CA LYS A 175 24.17 19.37 11.25
C LYS A 175 23.12 20.36 11.76
N ALA A 176 21.83 20.06 11.57
CA ALA A 176 20.76 20.89 12.09
C ALA A 176 20.75 20.92 13.63
N ARG A 177 21.08 19.79 14.27
CA ARG A 177 21.21 19.69 15.73
C ARG A 177 22.39 20.50 16.24
N GLU A 178 23.57 20.36 15.64
CA GLU A 178 24.77 21.12 15.96
C GLU A 178 24.57 22.64 15.83
N ALA A 179 23.83 23.06 14.80
CA ALA A 179 23.50 24.47 14.57
C ALA A 179 22.31 24.98 15.42
N GLY A 180 21.67 24.14 16.24
CA GLY A 180 20.51 24.53 17.07
C GLY A 180 19.21 24.80 16.32
N VAL A 181 19.18 24.53 15.00
CA VAL A 181 18.06 24.79 14.09
C VAL A 181 17.20 23.56 13.80
N PHE A 182 17.47 22.44 14.48
CA PHE A 182 16.65 21.24 14.35
C PHE A 182 15.22 21.52 14.81
N ARG A 183 14.25 21.37 13.90
CA ARG A 183 12.82 21.54 14.16
C ARG A 183 12.01 20.45 13.47
N GLY A 184 10.79 20.23 13.96
CA GLY A 184 9.85 19.24 13.41
C GLY A 184 8.91 18.69 14.47
N ARG A 185 7.97 17.84 14.04
CA ARG A 185 7.00 17.15 14.90
C ARG A 185 7.65 16.08 15.78
N LYS A 186 8.70 15.45 15.28
CA LYS A 186 9.51 14.46 16.00
C LYS A 186 10.82 15.10 16.41
N ASN A 187 11.28 14.79 17.62
CA ASN A 187 12.61 15.18 18.05
C ASN A 187 13.67 14.31 17.33
N PHE A 188 14.95 14.63 17.55
CA PHE A 188 16.05 13.89 16.93
C PHE A 188 16.00 12.38 17.21
N GLU A 189 15.80 12.00 18.46
CA GLU A 189 15.78 10.59 18.90
C GLU A 189 14.59 9.82 18.31
N ASP A 190 13.44 10.48 18.13
CA ASP A 190 12.23 9.90 17.53
C ASP A 190 12.33 9.76 16.00
N MET A 191 13.23 10.51 15.35
CA MET A 191 13.47 10.41 13.91
C MET A 191 14.36 9.21 13.54
N ILE A 192 15.32 8.84 14.39
CA ILE A 192 16.19 7.67 14.18
C ILE A 192 15.41 6.37 13.89
N PRO A 193 14.39 5.98 14.69
CA PRO A 193 13.64 4.76 14.43
C PRO A 193 12.86 4.82 13.10
N VAL A 194 12.37 6.00 12.68
CA VAL A 194 11.68 6.17 11.39
C VAL A 194 12.62 5.89 10.23
N LEU A 195 13.86 6.43 10.29
CA LEU A 195 14.88 6.19 9.26
C LEU A 195 15.30 4.72 9.22
N ASP A 196 15.48 4.10 10.39
CA ASP A 196 15.90 2.70 10.48
C ASP A 196 14.79 1.73 10.04
N GLN A 197 13.52 2.05 10.31
CA GLN A 197 12.36 1.31 9.84
C GLN A 197 12.32 1.33 8.30
N PHE A 198 12.31 2.52 7.70
CA PHE A 198 12.32 2.66 6.23
C PHE A 198 13.51 1.95 5.56
N ARG A 199 14.69 2.00 6.18
CA ARG A 199 15.88 1.30 5.67
C ARG A 199 15.65 -0.21 5.59
N ARG A 200 14.98 -0.80 6.58
CA ARG A 200 14.69 -2.24 6.69
C ARG A 200 13.50 -2.69 5.83
N THR A 201 12.59 -1.79 5.49
CA THR A 201 11.39 -2.07 4.68
C THR A 201 11.74 -2.53 3.27
N ALA A 202 11.03 -3.52 2.73
CA ALA A 202 11.24 -4.05 1.38
C ALA A 202 10.63 -3.15 0.29
N THR A 203 11.16 -1.95 0.11
CA THR A 203 10.62 -0.95 -0.84
C THR A 203 10.92 -1.28 -2.31
N SER A 204 12.00 -2.02 -2.59
CA SER A 204 12.41 -2.33 -3.97
C SER A 204 11.39 -3.19 -4.71
N SER A 205 10.88 -4.26 -4.08
CA SER A 205 9.85 -5.11 -4.67
C SER A 205 8.55 -4.36 -4.91
N TYR A 206 8.16 -3.49 -3.98
CA TYR A 206 7.00 -2.60 -4.13
C TYR A 206 7.15 -1.66 -5.34
N ILE A 207 8.29 -0.98 -5.46
CA ILE A 207 8.56 -0.07 -6.59
C ILE A 207 8.49 -0.83 -7.92
N GLU A 208 9.12 -2.00 -8.02
CA GLU A 208 9.06 -2.81 -9.24
C GLU A 208 7.64 -3.25 -9.59
N ALA A 209 6.84 -3.64 -8.58
CA ALA A 209 5.45 -4.00 -8.78
C ALA A 209 4.60 -2.81 -9.23
N MET A 210 4.82 -1.62 -8.67
CA MET A 210 4.10 -0.40 -9.05
C MET A 210 4.47 0.11 -10.44
N LYS A 211 5.76 0.00 -10.84
CA LYS A 211 6.17 0.29 -12.23
C LYS A 211 5.48 -0.64 -13.22
N LYS A 212 5.39 -1.94 -12.91
CA LYS A 212 4.65 -2.91 -13.72
C LYS A 212 3.15 -2.56 -13.75
N LEU A 213 2.54 -2.28 -12.60
CA LEU A 213 1.14 -1.89 -12.49
C LEU A 213 0.83 -0.67 -13.36
N GLN A 214 1.68 0.38 -13.30
CA GLN A 214 1.53 1.57 -14.12
C GLN A 214 1.64 1.25 -15.61
N SER A 215 2.66 0.49 -16.01
CA SER A 215 2.82 0.08 -17.42
C SER A 215 1.64 -0.75 -17.94
N GLU A 216 1.08 -1.64 -17.11
CA GLU A 216 -0.08 -2.45 -17.47
C GLU A 216 -1.36 -1.59 -17.51
N GLN A 217 -1.49 -0.59 -16.63
CA GLN A 217 -2.62 0.35 -16.65
C GLN A 217 -2.65 1.17 -17.94
N GLU A 218 -1.49 1.63 -18.42
CA GLU A 218 -1.35 2.38 -19.67
C GLU A 218 -1.64 1.51 -20.90
N ASN A 219 -1.26 0.23 -20.87
CA ASN A 219 -1.42 -0.70 -22.00
C ASN A 219 -2.78 -1.41 -22.05
N SER A 220 -3.47 -1.57 -20.91
CA SER A 220 -4.64 -2.46 -20.77
C SER A 220 -5.96 -1.73 -20.53
N HIS A 221 -6.24 -0.65 -21.28
CA HIS A 221 -7.52 0.08 -21.18
C HIS A 221 -8.77 -0.81 -21.28
N GLU A 222 -8.69 -1.98 -21.92
CA GLU A 222 -9.82 -2.92 -22.07
C GLU A 222 -9.83 -4.10 -21.08
N GLN A 223 -8.73 -4.36 -20.34
CA GLN A 223 -8.57 -5.59 -19.53
C GLN A 223 -8.14 -5.30 -18.09
N ILE A 224 -8.97 -4.53 -17.38
CA ILE A 224 -8.73 -4.09 -16.00
C ILE A 224 -8.46 -5.25 -15.02
N GLY A 225 -9.00 -6.44 -15.30
CA GLY A 225 -8.80 -7.63 -14.47
C GLY A 225 -7.33 -8.08 -14.39
N LYS A 226 -6.50 -7.78 -15.39
CA LYS A 226 -5.06 -8.11 -15.37
C LYS A 226 -4.29 -7.36 -14.28
N LEU A 227 -4.84 -6.27 -13.75
CA LEU A 227 -4.24 -5.52 -12.64
C LEU A 227 -4.43 -6.25 -11.30
N LEU A 228 -5.43 -7.13 -11.19
CA LEU A 228 -5.81 -7.76 -9.92
C LEU A 228 -4.66 -8.53 -9.24
N PRO A 229 -3.84 -9.34 -9.94
CA PRO A 229 -2.70 -10.01 -9.32
C PRO A 229 -1.66 -9.02 -8.76
N TYR A 230 -1.41 -7.88 -9.41
CA TYR A 230 -0.47 -6.89 -8.89
C TYR A 230 -1.01 -6.21 -7.62
N LEU A 231 -2.32 -5.97 -7.56
CA LEU A 231 -2.98 -5.36 -6.40
C LEU A 231 -3.15 -6.33 -5.23
N SER A 232 -3.14 -7.64 -5.50
CA SER A 232 -3.34 -8.69 -4.51
C SER A 232 -2.25 -8.74 -3.44
N GLU A 233 -1.02 -8.40 -3.81
CA GLU A 233 0.10 -8.43 -2.88
C GLU A 233 -0.12 -7.43 -1.74
N ASP A 234 0.26 -7.84 -0.54
CA ASP A 234 0.10 -7.03 0.66
C ASP A 234 1.34 -6.15 0.86
N TYR A 235 1.27 -4.94 0.29
CA TYR A 235 2.28 -3.91 0.46
C TYR A 235 1.97 -2.95 1.61
N GLN A 236 0.99 -3.24 2.46
CA GLN A 236 0.51 -2.27 3.43
C GLN A 236 1.61 -1.78 4.38
N LYS A 237 2.46 -2.70 4.87
CA LYS A 237 3.60 -2.32 5.71
C LYS A 237 4.55 -1.39 4.95
N THR A 238 4.89 -1.73 3.71
CA THR A 238 5.78 -0.90 2.89
C THR A 238 5.19 0.48 2.63
N MET A 239 3.89 0.55 2.35
CA MET A 239 3.15 1.80 2.16
C MET A 239 3.18 2.66 3.44
N THR A 240 2.79 2.09 4.59
CA THR A 240 2.80 2.80 5.88
C THR A 240 4.19 3.29 6.26
N ASP A 241 5.21 2.44 6.18
CA ASP A 241 6.60 2.80 6.53
C ASP A 241 7.12 3.92 5.62
N THR A 242 6.73 3.91 4.34
CA THR A 242 7.13 4.90 3.35
C THR A 242 6.43 6.24 3.55
N GLU A 243 5.13 6.24 3.77
CA GLU A 243 4.36 7.46 4.07
C GLU A 243 4.84 8.12 5.37
N GLU A 244 5.08 7.31 6.42
CA GLU A 244 5.60 7.80 7.69
C GLU A 244 6.98 8.44 7.50
N PHE A 245 7.87 7.77 6.76
CA PHE A 245 9.18 8.30 6.41
C PHE A 245 9.08 9.65 5.69
N ILE A 246 8.39 9.72 4.55
CA ILE A 246 8.26 10.95 3.75
C ILE A 246 7.67 12.10 4.59
N LYS A 247 6.58 11.83 5.32
CA LYS A 247 5.91 12.83 6.14
C LYS A 247 6.83 13.43 7.19
N HIS A 248 7.62 12.59 7.87
CA HIS A 248 8.51 13.05 8.93
C HIS A 248 9.75 13.73 8.38
N THR A 249 10.33 13.24 7.28
CA THR A 249 11.49 13.87 6.65
C THR A 249 11.14 15.23 6.08
N ASN A 250 10.01 15.36 5.39
CA ASN A 250 9.59 16.64 4.83
C ASN A 250 9.28 17.64 5.92
N ASN A 251 8.59 17.22 6.98
CA ASN A 251 8.34 18.11 8.10
C ASN A 251 9.63 18.56 8.81
N PHE A 252 10.62 17.67 8.99
CA PHE A 252 11.93 18.04 9.52
C PHE A 252 12.63 19.05 8.61
N LEU A 253 12.69 18.78 7.30
CA LEU A 253 13.37 19.63 6.33
C LEU A 253 12.71 21.01 6.25
N ASP A 254 11.38 21.07 6.10
CA ASP A 254 10.63 22.32 6.00
C ASP A 254 10.77 23.18 7.26
N ALA A 255 10.61 22.56 8.44
CA ALA A 255 10.69 23.28 9.70
C ALA A 255 12.12 23.77 9.99
N SER A 256 13.14 22.94 9.72
CA SER A 256 14.53 23.33 9.94
C SER A 256 14.99 24.38 8.92
N LEU A 257 14.54 24.29 7.66
CA LEU A 257 14.82 25.32 6.65
C LEU A 257 14.16 26.67 6.99
N LEU A 258 12.93 26.64 7.52
CA LEU A 258 12.26 27.85 7.98
C LEU A 258 13.01 28.49 9.15
N GLU A 259 13.45 27.69 10.13
CA GLU A 259 14.24 28.16 11.26
C GLU A 259 15.57 28.78 10.80
N VAL A 260 16.26 28.12 9.87
CA VAL A 260 17.51 28.65 9.29
C VAL A 260 17.26 29.99 8.61
N LYS A 261 16.19 30.11 7.82
CA LYS A 261 15.82 31.38 7.16
C LYS A 261 15.48 32.47 8.18
N GLN A 262 14.75 32.13 9.23
CA GLN A 262 14.44 33.08 10.29
C GLN A 262 15.71 33.53 11.02
N SER A 263 16.59 32.59 11.37
CA SER A 263 17.86 32.88 12.04
C SER A 263 18.78 33.74 11.18
N ILE A 264 18.85 33.48 9.87
CA ILE A 264 19.58 34.33 8.92
C ILE A 264 18.96 35.72 8.86
N SER A 265 17.64 35.82 8.71
CA SER A 265 16.95 37.11 8.67
C SER A 265 17.11 37.90 9.97
N ASP A 266 17.09 37.24 11.13
CA ASP A 266 17.29 37.87 12.43
C ASP A 266 18.73 38.36 12.58
N LEU A 267 19.71 37.62 12.06
CA LEU A 267 21.12 38.05 12.03
C LEU A 267 21.37 39.20 11.05
N GLU A 268 20.69 39.22 9.90
CA GLU A 268 20.76 40.30 8.90
C GLU A 268 20.05 41.58 9.37
N ASN A 269 18.93 41.44 10.08
CA ASN A 269 18.14 42.56 10.60
C ASN A 269 18.59 43.01 11.99
N SER A 270 19.30 42.16 12.73
CA SER A 270 20.15 42.66 13.80
C SER A 270 21.22 43.48 13.10
N ASP A 271 21.00 44.80 13.00
CA ASP A 271 22.11 45.76 13.05
C ASP A 271 22.90 45.32 14.28
N GLY A 272 23.88 44.45 14.06
CA GLY A 272 24.71 43.96 15.13
C GLY A 272 25.13 45.19 15.89
N ALA A 273 25.11 45.13 17.22
CA ALA A 273 25.87 46.10 17.99
C ALA A 273 27.27 46.07 17.36
N THR A 274 27.56 47.04 16.50
CA THR A 274 28.79 47.11 15.73
C THR A 274 29.90 47.00 16.74
N VAL A 275 31.04 46.43 16.35
CA VAL A 275 32.21 46.40 17.23
C VAL A 275 32.45 47.80 17.82
N GLU A 276 32.19 48.86 17.04
CA GLU A 276 32.08 50.25 17.46
C GLU A 276 31.09 50.54 18.60
N THR A 277 29.82 50.10 18.54
CA THR A 277 28.86 50.33 19.65
C THR A 277 29.24 49.55 20.92
N SER A 278 29.76 48.33 20.78
CA SER A 278 30.28 47.56 21.92
C SER A 278 31.53 48.23 22.51
N HIS A 279 32.43 48.74 21.65
CA HIS A 279 33.62 49.48 22.05
C HIS A 279 33.28 50.81 22.73
N GLN A 280 32.28 51.55 22.23
CA GLN A 280 31.78 52.77 22.87
C GLN A 280 31.17 52.48 24.24
N ALA A 281 30.37 51.42 24.38
CA ALA A 281 29.80 51.02 25.66
C ALA A 281 30.89 50.65 26.69
N ILE A 282 31.96 49.96 26.27
CA ILE A 282 33.11 49.64 27.12
C ILE A 282 33.87 50.91 27.52
N GLN A 283 34.15 51.82 26.58
CA GLN A 283 34.81 53.10 26.88
C GLN A 283 34.03 53.93 27.89
N GLN A 284 32.71 53.99 27.73
CA GLN A 284 31.82 54.76 28.58
C GLN A 284 31.69 54.12 29.97
N GLY A 285 31.63 52.78 30.04
CA GLY A 285 31.69 52.04 31.29
C GLY A 285 33.01 52.25 32.06
N LEU A 286 34.15 52.23 31.35
CA LEU A 286 35.47 52.50 31.95
C LEU A 286 35.62 53.95 32.42
N ALA A 287 35.08 54.92 31.69
CA ALA A 287 35.06 56.32 32.10
C ALA A 287 34.24 56.52 33.38
N ASN A 288 33.06 55.90 33.47
CA ASN A 288 32.22 55.95 34.67
C ASN A 288 32.90 55.29 35.88
N LEU A 289 33.58 54.17 35.66
CA LEU A 289 34.33 53.47 36.72
C LEU A 289 35.50 54.31 37.22
N ARG A 290 36.18 55.03 36.31
CA ARG A 290 37.24 55.99 36.67
C ARG A 290 36.69 57.16 37.51
N ASN A 291 35.52 57.69 37.16
CA ASN A 291 34.89 58.77 37.93
C ASN A 291 34.48 58.29 39.33
N LEU A 292 33.89 57.09 39.45
CA LEU A 292 33.59 56.45 40.73
C LEU A 292 34.84 56.24 41.59
N LEU A 293 35.97 55.83 41.00
CA LEU A 293 37.23 55.66 41.73
C LEU A 293 37.84 56.99 42.19
N VAL A 294 37.56 58.10 41.50
CA VAL A 294 37.94 59.45 41.95
C VAL A 294 37.05 59.91 43.09
N GLU A 295 35.74 59.68 43.01
CA GLU A 295 34.79 59.97 44.10
C GLU A 295 35.06 59.17 45.37
N ILE A 296 35.53 57.93 45.27
CA ILE A 296 35.87 57.10 46.44
C ILE A 296 37.21 57.53 47.08
N LYS A 297 38.10 58.21 46.34
CA LYS A 297 39.42 58.66 46.81
C LYS A 297 39.45 60.10 47.33
N GLY A 298 38.44 60.91 47.03
CA GLY A 298 38.27 62.27 47.55
C GLY A 298 37.46 62.29 48.85
#